data_AF-A0A3M1QNB7-F1
#
_entry.id   AF-A0A3M1QNB7-F1
#
_cell.length_a   1.000
_cell.length_b   1.000
_cell.length_c   1.000
_cell.angle_alpha   90.00
_cell.angle_beta   90.00
_cell.angle_gamma   90.00
#
_symmetry.space_group_name_H-M   'P 1'
#
loop_
_entity.id
_entity.type
_entity.pdbx_description
1 polymer ?
#
loop_
_entity_poly.entity_id
_entity_poly.type
_entity_poly.pdbx_seq_one_letter_code
_entity_poly.pdbx_strand_id
1 'polypeptide(L)'
;FTPATNTLPIRRMQRNDENSNIVTAVWVQFPSLEIMPLRQRYTRLSSNKYFYESFETQFQAKIQVDALGMVTHYETLWYQIASAD
;
A
#
# COMPACT_ATOMS: atom_id res chain seq x y z
N PHE A 1 -2.96 -9.86 7.79
CA PHE A 1 -2.85 -9.60 6.33
C PHE A 1 -4.02 -8.72 5.93
N THR A 2 -3.78 -7.49 5.46
CA THR A 2 -4.84 -6.52 5.12
C THR A 2 -4.33 -5.53 4.07
N PRO A 3 -5.18 -5.09 3.12
CA PRO A 3 -4.80 -4.04 2.17
C PRO A 3 -4.85 -2.64 2.81
N ALA A 4 -5.58 -2.46 3.92
CA ALA A 4 -5.89 -1.15 4.49
C ALA A 4 -4.67 -0.34 4.93
N THR A 5 -3.59 -0.99 5.35
CA THR A 5 -2.39 -0.28 5.84
C THR A 5 -1.63 0.46 4.74
N ASN A 6 -1.83 0.11 3.47
CA ASN A 6 -1.22 0.83 2.33
C ASN A 6 -1.80 2.24 2.15
N THR A 7 -2.99 2.52 2.69
CA THR A 7 -3.62 3.84 2.64
C THR A 7 -2.78 4.91 3.33
N LEU A 8 -2.05 4.57 4.40
CA LEU A 8 -1.23 5.53 5.16
C LEU A 8 -0.11 6.15 4.30
N PRO A 9 0.81 5.37 3.70
CA PRO A 9 1.85 5.94 2.85
C PRO A 9 1.28 6.58 1.57
N ILE A 10 0.23 6.00 0.96
CA ILE A 10 -0.39 6.55 -0.25
C ILE A 10 -0.98 7.94 0.01
N ARG A 11 -1.78 8.12 1.07
CA ARG A 11 -2.36 9.44 1.40
C ARG A 11 -1.29 10.48 1.71
N ARG A 12 -0.19 10.08 2.35
CA ARG A 12 0.94 10.97 2.62
C ARG A 12 1.61 11.43 1.32
N MET A 13 1.86 10.50 0.40
CA MET A 13 2.41 10.82 -0.92
C MET A 13 1.49 11.72 -1.75
N GLN A 14 0.17 11.47 -1.74
CA GLN A 14 -0.81 12.30 -2.41
C GLN A 14 -0.79 13.74 -1.89
N ARG A 15 -0.78 13.91 -0.56
CA ARG A 15 -0.73 15.23 0.09
C ARG A 15 0.53 16.02 -0.28
N ASN A 16 1.66 15.33 -0.40
CA ASN A 16 2.96 15.94 -0.68
C ASN A 16 3.27 16.02 -2.19
N ASP A 17 2.35 15.58 -3.04
CA ASP A 17 2.54 15.42 -4.49
C ASP A 17 3.81 14.65 -4.90
N GLU A 18 4.10 13.57 -4.16
CA GLU A 18 5.30 12.76 -4.39
C GLU A 18 5.06 11.70 -5.47
N ASN A 19 6.02 11.58 -6.40
CA ASN A 19 6.03 10.53 -7.43
C ASN A 19 6.54 9.19 -6.91
N SER A 20 7.42 9.20 -5.90
CA SER A 20 7.93 7.98 -5.27
C SER A 20 8.35 8.27 -3.84
N ASN A 21 8.13 7.34 -2.92
CA ASN A 21 8.58 7.46 -1.54
C ASN A 21 9.00 6.09 -0.98
N ILE A 22 10.10 6.07 -0.23
CA ILE A 22 10.55 4.93 0.55
C ILE A 22 10.16 5.15 2.01
N VAL A 23 9.45 4.19 2.57
CA VAL A 23 8.98 4.23 3.96
C VAL A 23 9.43 2.98 4.70
N THR A 24 9.67 3.11 6.01
CA THR A 24 9.83 1.94 6.87
C THR A 24 8.56 1.79 7.69
N ALA A 25 7.80 0.73 7.42
CA ALA A 25 6.65 0.35 8.20
C ALA A 25 7.06 -0.51 9.40
N VAL A 26 6.30 -0.38 10.49
CA VAL A 26 6.28 -1.38 11.55
C VAL A 26 5.36 -2.50 11.07
N TRP A 27 5.94 -3.61 10.64
CA TRP A 27 5.19 -4.76 10.15
C TRP A 27 4.86 -5.71 11.30
N VAL A 28 3.57 -5.84 11.58
CA VAL A 28 3.04 -6.88 12.47
C VAL A 28 2.73 -8.10 11.62
N GLN A 29 3.52 -9.15 11.79
CA GLN A 29 3.30 -10.42 11.11
C GLN A 29 2.10 -11.15 11.70
N PHE A 30 1.35 -11.86 10.86
CA PHE A 30 0.24 -12.70 11.31
C PHE A 30 0.47 -14.13 10.80
N PRO A 31 0.25 -15.17 11.63
CA PRO A 31 -0.39 -15.13 12.95
C PRO A 31 0.55 -14.89 14.14
N SER A 32 1.87 -14.86 13.96
CA SER A 32 2.85 -14.81 15.06
C SER A 32 2.79 -13.53 15.91
N LEU A 33 2.30 -12.42 15.36
CA LEU A 33 2.31 -11.07 15.95
C LEU A 33 3.73 -10.53 16.21
N GLU A 34 4.73 -11.09 15.55
CA GLU A 34 6.08 -10.53 15.58
C GLU A 34 6.13 -9.16 14.90
N ILE A 35 6.93 -8.27 15.47
CA ILE A 35 7.11 -6.90 14.98
C ILE A 35 8.46 -6.81 14.29
N MET A 36 8.44 -6.45 13.01
CA MET A 36 9.65 -6.29 12.20
C MET A 36 9.65 -4.96 11.44
N PRO A 37 10.82 -4.36 11.18
CA PRO A 37 10.91 -3.28 10.20
C PRO A 37 10.66 -3.84 8.80
N LEU A 38 9.85 -3.14 8.01
CA LEU A 38 9.58 -3.48 6.62
C LEU A 38 9.77 -2.22 5.77
N ARG A 39 10.84 -2.19 4.98
CA ARG A 39 11.09 -1.12 4.03
C ARG A 39 10.25 -1.36 2.79
N GLN A 40 9.57 -0.31 2.38
CA GLN A 40 8.61 -0.33 1.29
C GLN A 40 8.88 0.85 0.39
N ARG A 41 8.75 0.65 -0.92
CA ARG A 41 8.71 1.73 -1.90
C ARG A 41 7.34 1.75 -2.55
N TYR A 42 6.79 2.95 -2.65
CA TYR A 42 5.59 3.24 -3.41
C TYR A 42 5.99 4.18 -4.54
N THR A 43 5.66 3.81 -5.78
CA THR A 43 5.88 4.66 -6.95
C THR A 43 4.54 4.94 -7.61
N ARG A 44 4.18 6.21 -7.78
CA ARG A 44 2.94 6.64 -8.43
C ARG A 44 3.01 6.30 -9.92
N LEU A 45 2.03 5.54 -10.41
CA LEU A 45 1.88 5.18 -11.83
C LEU A 45 0.83 6.05 -12.52
N SER A 46 -0.22 6.43 -11.79
CA SER A 46 -1.26 7.39 -12.19
C SER A 46 -1.83 8.05 -10.93
N SER A 47 -2.82 8.93 -11.09
CA SER A 47 -3.50 9.59 -9.95
C SER A 47 -4.04 8.62 -8.89
N ASN A 48 -4.39 7.40 -9.29
CA ASN A 48 -5.02 6.40 -8.44
C ASN A 48 -4.34 5.01 -8.48
N LYS A 49 -3.15 4.88 -9.09
CA LYS A 49 -2.40 3.61 -9.16
C LYS A 49 -0.98 3.78 -8.67
N TYR A 50 -0.51 2.80 -7.92
CA TYR A 50 0.82 2.77 -7.31
C TYR A 50 1.47 1.40 -7.54
N PHE A 51 2.77 1.42 -7.81
CA PHE A 51 3.61 0.23 -7.73
C PHE A 51 4.20 0.12 -6.34
N TYR A 52 3.89 -0.97 -5.66
CA TYR A 52 4.38 -1.32 -4.34
C TYR A 52 5.54 -2.30 -4.45
N GLU A 53 6.56 -2.09 -3.64
CA GLU A 53 7.70 -2.98 -3.50
C GLU A 53 8.07 -3.15 -2.02
N SER A 54 8.20 -4.39 -1.58
CA SER A 54 8.75 -4.79 -0.28
C SER A 54 10.21 -5.20 -0.45
N PHE A 55 11.10 -4.65 0.37
CA PHE A 55 12.53 -4.98 0.28
C PHE A 55 12.85 -6.29 1.00
N GLU A 56 12.21 -6.54 2.13
CA GLU A 56 12.49 -7.70 2.99
C GLU A 56 11.88 -8.99 2.44
N THR A 57 10.78 -8.91 1.68
CA THR A 57 10.13 -10.10 1.08
C THR A 57 10.30 -10.18 -0.44
N GLN A 58 10.90 -9.18 -1.08
CA GLN A 58 11.00 -9.02 -2.54
C GLN A 58 9.65 -9.01 -3.27
N PHE A 59 8.55 -8.95 -2.53
CA PHE A 59 7.21 -8.93 -3.10
C PHE A 59 6.91 -7.58 -3.74
N GLN A 60 6.23 -7.60 -4.87
CA GLN A 60 5.86 -6.43 -5.64
C GLN A 60 4.42 -6.55 -6.12
N ALA A 61 3.71 -5.43 -6.22
CA ALA A 61 2.33 -5.43 -6.70
C ALA A 61 1.87 -4.07 -7.19
N LYS A 62 0.89 -4.05 -8.10
CA LYS A 62 0.11 -2.86 -8.42
C LYS A 62 -1.08 -2.70 -7.47
N ILE A 63 -1.21 -1.50 -6.92
CA ILE A 63 -2.29 -1.08 -6.03
C ILE A 63 -3.12 0.00 -6.72
N GLN A 64 -4.43 -0.18 -6.80
CA GLN A 64 -5.38 0.86 -7.17
C GLN A 64 -6.13 1.34 -5.93
N VAL A 65 -6.38 2.64 -5.86
CA VAL A 65 -7.09 3.28 -4.76
C VAL A 65 -8.28 4.12 -5.23
N ASP A 66 -9.20 4.42 -4.32
CA ASP A 66 -10.27 5.39 -4.51
C ASP A 66 -9.80 6.84 -4.21
N ALA A 67 -10.74 7.79 -4.24
CA ALA A 67 -10.47 9.20 -3.96
C ALA A 67 -10.02 9.46 -2.50
N LEU A 68 -10.31 8.55 -1.58
CA LEU A 68 -9.87 8.61 -0.18
C LEU A 68 -8.52 7.89 0.02
N GLY A 69 -7.94 7.30 -1.01
CA GLY A 69 -6.72 6.50 -0.91
C GLY A 69 -6.96 5.11 -0.31
N MET A 70 -8.21 4.66 -0.22
CA MET A 70 -8.54 3.29 0.20
C MET A 70 -8.27 2.34 -0.96
N VAL A 71 -7.67 1.18 -0.65
CA VAL A 71 -7.33 0.18 -1.66
C VAL A 71 -8.59 -0.45 -2.24
N THR A 72 -8.78 -0.35 -3.55
CA THR A 72 -9.90 -0.94 -4.29
C THR A 72 -9.49 -2.20 -5.06
N HIS A 73 -8.23 -2.28 -5.47
CA HIS A 73 -7.64 -3.45 -6.11
C HIS A 73 -6.16 -3.57 -5.74
N TYR A 74 -5.74 -4.76 -5.32
CA TYR A 74 -4.36 -5.08 -4.96
C TYR A 74 -3.98 -6.37 -5.68
N GLU A 75 -3.59 -6.24 -6.95
CA GLU A 75 -3.44 -7.35 -7.90
C GLU A 75 -4.40 -8.53 -7.65
N THR A 76 -3.88 -9.75 -7.52
CA THR A 76 -4.63 -10.98 -7.26
C THR A 76 -4.91 -11.21 -5.76
N LEU A 77 -4.41 -10.34 -4.88
CA LEU A 77 -4.49 -10.53 -3.44
C LEU A 77 -5.82 -10.03 -2.86
N TRP A 78 -6.27 -8.85 -3.29
CA TRP A 78 -7.48 -8.21 -2.76
C TRP A 78 -8.24 -7.45 -3.84
N TYR A 79 -9.56 -7.47 -3.74
CA TYR A 79 -10.46 -6.60 -4.48
C TYR A 79 -11.58 -6.13 -3.56
N GLN A 80 -11.99 -4.88 -3.71
CA GLN A 80 -13.13 -4.31 -3.00
C GLN A 80 -14.43 -4.91 -3.56
N ILE A 81 -15.35 -5.29 -2.66
CA ILE A 81 -16.66 -5.87 -3.03
C ILE A 81 -17.84 -4.90 -2.85
N ALA A 82 -17.63 -3.79 -2.13
CA ALA A 82 -18.62 -2.75 -1.93
C ALA A 82 -17.93 -1.42 -1.60
N SER A 83 -18.50 -0.31 -2.09
CA SER A 83 -18.15 1.06 -1.69
C SER A 83 -19.35 1.69 -0.99
N ALA A 84 -19.09 2.60 -0.03
CA ALA A 84 -20.14 3.50 0.44
C ALA A 84 -20.31 4.61 -0.61
N ASP A 85 -21.56 4.94 -0.93
CA ASP A 85 -21.93 6.07 -1.78
C ASP A 85 -21.65 7.42 -1.09
#